data_AF-A0A2H0Q5L6-F1
#
_entry.id   AF-A0A2H0Q5L6-F1
#
_cell.length_a   1.000
_cell.length_b   1.000
_cell.length_c   1.000
_cell.angle_alpha   90.00
_cell.angle_beta   90.00
_cell.angle_gamma   90.00
#
_symmetry.space_group_name_H-M   'P 1'
#
loop_
_entity.id
_entity.type
_entity.pdbx_description
1 polymer ?
#
loop_
_entity_poly.entity_id
_entity_poly.type
_entity_poly.pdbx_seq_one_letter_code
_entity_poly.pdbx_strand_id
1 'polypeptide(L)'
;MKLNQSIIHRKLDSKLKIVGLEVHDLLFVLLFAAIMNLIFGQTTLGFYLVFVVPLLMAFVLFITKRNKADGYLIHLIRFYVDSGKYSAGMRSKNHEAKRMKIYVSKL
;
A
#
# COMPACT_ATOMS: atom_id res chain seq x y z
N MET A 1 41.15 -5.75 -19.32
CA MET A 1 40.47 -4.56 -18.78
C MET A 1 39.52 -5.05 -17.68
N LYS A 2 39.74 -4.71 -16.41
CA LYS A 2 38.99 -5.25 -15.26
C LYS A 2 38.00 -4.17 -14.79
N LEU A 3 36.70 -4.47 -14.86
CA LEU A 3 35.64 -3.51 -14.52
C LEU A 3 35.56 -3.34 -13.00
N ASN A 4 35.63 -2.09 -12.53
CA ASN A 4 35.38 -1.75 -11.13
C ASN A 4 33.89 -1.89 -10.83
N GLN A 5 33.56 -2.75 -9.87
CA GLN A 5 32.19 -2.97 -9.41
C GLN A 5 32.02 -2.27 -8.07
N SER A 6 30.98 -1.44 -7.93
CA SER A 6 30.64 -0.85 -6.64
C SER A 6 29.91 -1.90 -5.78
N ILE A 7 30.29 -1.99 -4.51
CA ILE A 7 29.67 -2.90 -3.55
C ILE A 7 28.34 -2.26 -3.13
N ILE A 8 27.26 -2.60 -3.82
CA ILE A 8 25.93 -2.14 -3.43
C ILE A 8 25.46 -2.99 -2.25
N HIS A 9 25.40 -2.39 -1.07
CA HIS A 9 24.83 -3.02 0.13
C HIS A 9 23.33 -3.26 -0.09
N ARG A 10 22.97 -4.47 -0.53
CA ARG A 10 21.61 -4.87 -0.95
C ARG A 10 20.53 -4.81 0.14
N LYS A 11 20.85 -4.46 1.39
CA LYS A 11 19.93 -4.65 2.53
C LYS A 11 20.03 -3.63 3.68
N LEU A 12 20.47 -2.39 3.42
CA LEU A 12 20.54 -1.38 4.49
C LEU A 12 19.15 -0.92 4.97
N ASP A 13 18.13 -0.97 4.11
CA ASP A 13 16.73 -0.61 4.43
C ASP A 13 15.90 -1.86 4.75
N SER A 14 16.47 -2.80 5.51
CA SER A 14 15.65 -3.86 6.10
C SER A 14 14.79 -3.23 7.18
N LYS A 15 13.68 -2.61 6.78
CA LYS A 15 12.67 -2.09 7.68
C LYS A 15 12.36 -3.17 8.71
N LEU A 16 12.38 -2.79 9.99
CA LEU A 16 12.11 -3.71 11.09
C LEU A 16 10.75 -4.37 10.83
N LYS A 17 10.79 -5.68 10.58
CA LYS A 17 9.62 -6.53 10.45
C LYS A 17 9.59 -7.44 11.65
N ILE A 18 8.54 -7.34 12.45
CA ILE A 18 8.33 -8.23 13.59
C ILE A 18 7.24 -9.21 13.15
N VAL A 19 7.58 -10.50 13.06
CA VAL A 19 6.63 -11.57 12.71
C VAL A 19 5.93 -11.31 11.36
N GLY A 20 6.63 -10.70 10.40
CA GLY A 20 6.09 -10.42 9.06
C GLY A 20 5.14 -9.20 8.98
N LEU A 21 4.94 -8.47 10.09
CA LEU A 21 4.26 -7.17 10.11
C LEU A 21 5.28 -6.04 10.21
N GLU A 22 4.95 -4.90 9.62
CA GLU A 22 5.74 -3.68 9.76
C GLU A 22 5.50 -3.06 11.14
N VAL A 23 6.50 -2.37 11.70
CA VAL A 23 6.36 -1.67 13.00
C VAL A 23 5.15 -0.72 13.02
N HIS A 24 4.89 -0.02 11.91
CA HIS A 24 3.75 0.89 11.80
C HIS A 24 2.41 0.19 11.97
N ASP A 25 2.26 -1.05 11.48
CA ASP A 25 1.01 -1.81 11.63
C ASP A 25 0.78 -2.17 13.10
N LEU A 26 1.86 -2.59 13.79
CA LEU A 26 1.80 -2.94 15.21
C LEU A 26 1.47 -1.73 16.08
N LEU A 27 2.05 -0.58 15.78
CA LEU A 27 1.72 0.68 16.45
C LEU A 27 0.25 1.05 16.23
N PHE A 28 -0.28 0.85 15.02
CA PHE A 28 -1.68 1.11 14.71
C PHE A 28 -2.64 0.19 15.48
N VAL A 29 -2.33 -1.11 15.55
CA VAL A 29 -3.09 -2.07 16.36
C VAL A 29 -3.06 -1.70 17.84
N LEU A 30 -1.88 -1.33 18.38
CA LEU A 30 -1.74 -0.95 19.78
C LEU A 30 -2.51 0.33 20.10
N LEU A 31 -2.44 1.33 19.22
CA LEU A 31 -3.21 2.56 19.34
C LEU A 31 -4.72 2.28 19.29
N PHE A 32 -5.15 1.42 18.38
CA PHE A 32 -6.54 1.00 18.30
C PHE A 32 -7.00 0.30 19.58
N ALA A 33 -6.18 -0.59 20.15
CA ALA A 33 -6.46 -1.22 21.43
C ALA A 33 -6.57 -0.21 22.58
N ALA A 34 -5.68 0.80 22.61
CA ALA A 34 -5.73 1.87 23.60
C ALA A 34 -7.01 2.71 23.47
N ILE A 35 -7.45 3.02 22.24
CA ILE A 35 -8.71 3.73 21.99
C ILE A 35 -9.91 2.87 22.42
N MET A 36 -9.92 1.59 22.08
CA MET A 36 -10.97 0.67 22.53
C MET A 36 -11.02 0.59 24.06
N ASN A 37 -9.87 0.56 24.73
CA ASN A 37 -9.78 0.60 26.18
C ASN A 37 -10.31 1.91 26.77
N LEU A 38 -9.99 3.04 26.16
CA LEU A 38 -10.45 4.35 26.61
C LEU A 38 -11.97 4.49 26.52
N ILE A 39 -12.59 4.00 25.43
CA ILE A 39 -14.02 4.16 25.18
C ILE A 39 -14.84 3.08 25.91
N PHE A 40 -14.37 1.83 25.90
CA PHE A 40 -15.16 0.67 26.33
C PHE A 40 -14.61 -0.06 27.55
N GLY A 41 -13.47 0.36 28.11
CA GLY A 41 -12.77 -0.36 29.18
C GLY A 41 -13.58 -0.57 30.47
N GLN A 42 -14.56 0.30 30.74
CA GLN A 42 -15.43 0.21 31.93
C GLN A 42 -16.76 -0.52 31.67
N THR A 43 -17.01 -0.97 30.44
CA THR A 43 -18.25 -1.68 30.09
C THR A 43 -18.16 -3.15 30.50
N THR A 44 -19.31 -3.80 30.73
CA THR A 44 -19.39 -5.25 30.99
C THR A 44 -18.84 -6.11 29.85
N LEU A 45 -18.87 -5.60 28.61
CA LEU A 45 -18.24 -6.22 27.45
C LEU A 45 -16.83 -5.70 27.15
N GLY A 46 -16.28 -4.86 28.03
CA GLY A 46 -15.02 -4.16 27.85
C GLY A 46 -13.87 -5.10 27.58
N PHE A 47 -13.76 -6.21 28.32
CA PHE A 47 -12.70 -7.19 28.09
C PHE A 47 -12.67 -7.71 26.64
N TYR A 48 -13.83 -8.06 26.09
CA TYR A 48 -13.94 -8.56 24.71
C TYR A 48 -13.62 -7.45 23.69
N LEU A 49 -14.17 -6.26 23.89
CA LEU A 49 -13.97 -5.14 22.98
C LEU A 49 -12.52 -4.62 22.98
N VAL A 50 -11.85 -4.67 24.13
CA VAL A 50 -10.49 -4.14 24.31
C VAL A 50 -9.42 -5.14 23.88
N PHE A 51 -9.65 -6.44 24.07
CA PHE A 51 -8.65 -7.46 23.73
C PHE A 51 -8.99 -8.24 22.47
N VAL A 52 -10.22 -8.75 22.35
CA VAL A 52 -10.57 -9.65 21.24
C VAL A 52 -10.63 -8.92 19.91
N VAL A 53 -11.22 -7.71 19.88
CA VAL A 53 -11.34 -6.95 18.62
C VAL A 53 -9.97 -6.51 18.08
N PRO A 54 -9.07 -5.91 18.89
CA PRO A 54 -7.74 -5.55 18.39
C PRO A 54 -6.87 -6.75 18.03
N LEU A 55 -7.02 -7.88 18.74
CA LEU A 55 -6.28 -9.11 18.45
C LEU A 55 -6.75 -9.75 17.14
N LEU A 56 -8.07 -9.74 16.88
CA LEU A 56 -8.64 -10.10 15.57
C LEU A 56 -8.09 -9.21 14.45
N MET A 57 -8.03 -7.90 14.67
CA MET A 57 -7.45 -6.96 13.70
C MET A 57 -5.98 -7.25 13.43
N ALA A 58 -5.18 -7.51 14.47
CA ALA A 58 -3.78 -7.91 14.33
C ALA A 58 -3.64 -9.20 13.52
N PHE A 59 -4.51 -10.17 13.77
CA PHE A 59 -4.52 -11.45 13.07
C PHE A 59 -4.91 -11.30 11.59
N VAL A 60 -5.92 -10.48 11.29
CA VAL A 60 -6.31 -10.16 9.91
C VAL A 60 -5.16 -9.47 9.17
N LEU A 61 -4.50 -8.50 9.80
CA LEU A 61 -3.31 -7.85 9.23
C LEU A 61 -2.19 -8.87 9.01
N PHE A 62 -1.94 -9.73 9.99
CA PHE A 62 -0.94 -10.78 9.90
C PHE A 62 -1.19 -11.67 8.69
N ILE A 63 -2.40 -12.21 8.50
CA ILE A 63 -2.71 -13.07 7.34
C ILE A 63 -2.65 -12.29 6.03
N THR A 64 -3.23 -11.08 5.99
CA THR A 64 -3.33 -10.29 4.74
C THR A 64 -1.96 -9.84 4.23
N LYS A 65 -1.06 -9.48 5.15
CA LYS A 65 0.32 -9.06 4.83
C LYS A 65 1.31 -10.23 4.80
N ARG A 66 0.94 -11.43 5.27
CA ARG A 66 1.79 -12.63 5.22
C ARG A 66 2.24 -12.88 3.79
N ASN A 67 3.54 -12.70 3.52
CA ASN A 67 4.17 -12.85 2.21
C ASN A 67 3.87 -11.76 1.15
N LYS A 68 3.28 -10.61 1.52
CA LYS A 68 3.10 -9.50 0.58
C LYS A 68 4.23 -8.47 0.70
N ALA A 69 4.45 -7.74 -0.40
CA ALA A 69 5.48 -6.70 -0.47
C ALA A 69 5.20 -5.55 0.51
N ASP A 70 6.25 -4.83 0.88
CA ASP A 70 6.15 -3.67 1.76
C ASP A 70 5.18 -2.63 1.23
N GLY A 71 4.40 -2.02 2.12
CA GLY A 71 3.41 -1.00 1.73
C GLY A 71 2.18 -1.56 1.00
N TYR A 72 1.93 -2.87 0.99
CA TYR A 72 0.78 -3.48 0.32
C TYR A 72 -0.57 -2.81 0.66
N LEU A 73 -0.82 -2.48 1.94
CA LEU A 73 -2.07 -1.81 2.32
C LEU A 73 -2.22 -0.43 1.68
N ILE A 74 -1.14 0.36 1.63
CA ILE A 74 -1.16 1.70 1.02
C ILE A 74 -1.46 1.58 -0.47
N HIS A 75 -0.85 0.61 -1.16
CA HIS A 75 -1.13 0.34 -2.57
C HIS A 75 -2.53 -0.18 -2.81
N LEU A 76 -3.05 -1.02 -1.92
CA LEU A 76 -4.42 -1.53 -1.99
C LEU A 76 -5.42 -0.39 -1.82
N ILE A 77 -5.25 0.46 -0.79
CA ILE A 77 -6.10 1.64 -0.56
C ILE A 77 -6.01 2.56 -1.77
N ARG A 78 -4.81 2.83 -2.28
CA ARG A 78 -4.62 3.65 -3.47
C ARG A 78 -5.33 3.05 -4.68
N PHE A 79 -5.29 1.73 -4.86
CA PHE A 79 -6.00 1.04 -5.93
C PHE A 79 -7.53 1.18 -5.82
N TYR A 80 -8.09 1.12 -4.61
CA TYR A 80 -9.53 1.29 -4.40
C TYR A 80 -10.00 2.74 -4.53
N VAL A 81 -9.18 3.71 -4.11
CA VAL A 81 -9.51 5.15 -4.15
C VAL A 81 -9.26 5.76 -5.53
N ASP A 82 -8.23 5.30 -6.23
CA ASP A 82 -7.86 5.84 -7.52
C ASP A 82 -8.82 5.33 -8.62
N SER A 83 -9.52 6.27 -9.26
CA SER A 83 -10.53 5.98 -10.28
C SER A 83 -9.88 5.61 -11.63
N GLY A 84 -9.02 4.60 -11.67
CA GLY A 84 -8.63 3.76 -12.82
C GLY A 84 -8.32 4.40 -14.19
N LYS A 85 -8.26 5.73 -14.33
CA LYS A 85 -8.14 6.43 -15.61
C LYS A 85 -6.70 6.81 -15.85
N TYR A 86 -5.86 5.81 -16.01
CA TYR A 86 -4.56 5.99 -16.63
C TYR A 86 -4.74 6.03 -18.14
N SER A 87 -5.12 7.19 -18.68
CA SER A 87 -5.04 7.43 -20.13
C SER A 87 -3.58 7.63 -20.50
N ALA A 88 -2.94 6.60 -21.06
CA ALA A 88 -1.61 6.73 -21.65
C ALA A 88 -1.59 7.65 -22.90
N GLY A 89 -2.76 8.04 -23.41
CA GLY A 89 -2.90 9.04 -24.45
C GLY A 89 -3.08 10.42 -23.82
N MET A 90 -2.09 11.30 -24.02
CA MET A 90 -2.37 12.73 -23.97
C MET A 90 -3.36 13.02 -25.09
N ARG A 91 -4.51 13.63 -24.80
CA ARG A 91 -5.49 14.08 -25.81
C ARG A 91 -4.86 15.22 -26.61
N SER A 92 -3.93 14.88 -27.51
CA SER A 92 -3.26 15.83 -28.36
C SER A 92 -4.24 16.28 -29.43
N LYS A 93 -4.60 17.57 -29.42
CA LYS A 93 -5.44 18.22 -30.45
C LYS A 93 -4.86 18.08 -31.87
N ASN A 94 -3.61 17.62 -32.01
CA ASN A 94 -2.92 17.47 -33.29
C ASN A 94 -3.15 16.13 -34.02
N HIS A 95 -3.92 15.18 -33.47
CA HIS A 95 -4.20 13.92 -34.17
C HIS A 95 -5.12 14.09 -35.40
N GLU A 96 -6.01 15.08 -35.40
CA GLU A 96 -6.89 15.33 -36.56
C GLU A 96 -6.12 15.96 -37.72
N ALA A 97 -5.25 16.93 -37.44
CA ALA A 97 -4.39 17.54 -38.44
C ALA A 97 -3.40 16.54 -39.07
N LYS A 98 -2.91 15.57 -38.27
CA LYS A 98 -2.03 14.50 -38.76
C LYS A 98 -2.76 13.47 -39.62
N ARG A 99 -4.04 13.18 -39.33
CA ARG A 99 -4.87 12.32 -40.18
C ARG A 99 -5.16 12.95 -41.54
N MET A 100 -5.42 14.25 -41.60
CA MET A 100 -5.69 14.96 -42.86
C MET A 100 -4.50 14.89 -43.84
N LYS A 101 -3.26 15.04 -43.34
CA LYS A 101 -2.05 14.96 -44.17
C LYS A 101 -1.80 13.57 -44.76
N ILE A 102 -2.18 12.50 -44.05
CA ILE A 102 -1.98 11.11 -44.51
C ILE A 102 -2.92 10.78 -45.68
N TYR A 103 -4.10 11.38 -45.73
CA TYR A 103 -5.02 11.20 -46.86
C TYR A 103 -4.60 11.99 -48.10
N VAL A 104 -4.00 13.17 -47.92
CA VAL A 104 -3.51 14.00 -49.05
C VAL A 104 -2.28 13.40 -49.72
N SER A 105 -1.42 12.66 -48.99
CA SER A 105 -0.22 12.04 -49.58
C SER A 105 -0.47 10.71 -50.30
N LYS A 106 -1.73 10.29 -50.43
CA LYS A 106 -2.15 9.03 -51.07
C LYS A 106 -3.05 9.23 -52.30
N LEU A 107 -3.33 10.48 -52.67
CA LEU A 107 -3.85 10.90 -53.97
C LEU A 107 -2.68 11.42 -54.81
#